data_AF-A0AA43Z7Y8-F1
#
_entry.id   AF-A0AA43Z7Y8-F1
#
_cell.length_a   1.000
_cell.length_b   1.000
_cell.length_c   1.000
_cell.angle_alpha   90.00
_cell.angle_beta   90.00
_cell.angle_gamma   90.00
#
_symmetry.space_group_name_H-M   'P 1'
#
loop_
_entity.id
_entity.type
_entity.pdbx_description
1 polymer ?
#
loop_
_entity_poly.entity_id
_entity_poly.type
_entity_poly.pdbx_seq_one_letter_code
_entity_poly.pdbx_strand_id
1 'polypeptide(L)' 'MKASAIPHSSSRRFQVRDISARYGWPTFDLVFHDAESSVVRYSEAIWDSEAQALVEAERLEASHACPVHWEAS' A
#
# COMPACT_ATOMS: atom_id res chain seq x y z
N MET A 1 13.39 -28.00 17.13
CA MET A 1 12.69 -27.59 15.88
C MET A 1 12.68 -26.07 15.87
N LYS A 2 13.44 -25.42 14.98
CA LYS A 2 13.48 -23.94 14.91
C LYS A 2 12.24 -23.48 14.16
N ALA A 3 11.25 -22.96 14.88
CA ALA A 3 10.18 -22.17 14.27
C ALA A 3 10.80 -20.83 13.83
N SER A 4 10.96 -20.64 12.52
CA SER A 4 11.32 -19.34 11.96
C SER A 4 10.19 -18.37 12.28
N ALA A 5 10.49 -17.39 13.13
CA ALA A 5 9.62 -16.29 13.43
C ALA A 5 9.49 -15.41 12.17
N ILE A 6 8.47 -15.68 11.35
CA ILE A 6 7.91 -14.67 10.46
C ILE A 6 6.90 -13.92 11.32
N PRO A 7 7.08 -12.62 11.62
CA PRO A 7 6.01 -11.88 12.25
C PRO A 7 4.86 -11.84 11.23
N HIS A 8 3.79 -12.56 11.52
CA HIS A 8 2.48 -12.36 10.91
C HIS A 8 1.96 -10.99 11.38
N SER A 9 2.57 -9.89 10.92
CA SER A 9 1.98 -8.57 11.07
C SER A 9 0.82 -8.51 10.08
N SER A 10 -0.41 -8.59 10.60
CA SER A 10 -1.68 -8.15 10.00
C SER A 10 -1.66 -7.99 8.48
N SER A 11 -2.45 -8.79 7.76
CA SER A 11 -2.72 -8.74 6.32
C SER A 11 -3.29 -7.37 5.86
N ARG A 12 -2.52 -6.28 6.00
CA ARG A 12 -2.90 -4.93 5.59
C ARG A 12 -3.06 -4.93 4.07
N ARG A 13 -4.22 -4.50 3.62
CA ARG A 13 -4.56 -4.41 2.20
C ARG A 13 -3.88 -3.20 1.57
N PHE A 14 -3.66 -2.13 2.34
CA PHE A 14 -2.94 -0.94 1.90
C PHE A 14 -1.47 -0.97 2.34
N GLN A 15 -0.57 -0.78 1.38
CA GLN A 15 0.88 -0.71 1.61
C GLN A 15 1.46 0.52 0.94
N VAL A 16 2.42 1.17 1.57
CA VAL A 16 3.18 2.26 0.96
C VAL A 16 4.25 1.68 0.05
N ARG A 17 4.42 2.25 -1.13
CA ARG A 17 5.48 1.89 -2.07
C ARG A 17 6.29 3.13 -2.42
N ASP A 18 7.61 2.97 -2.38
CA ASP A 18 8.55 3.97 -2.84
C ASP A 18 8.67 3.92 -4.37
N ILE A 19 8.33 5.03 -5.03
CA ILE A 19 8.45 5.23 -6.48
C ILE A 19 9.44 6.34 -6.82
N SER A 20 10.26 6.78 -5.87
CA SER A 20 11.25 7.86 -6.01
C SER A 20 12.21 7.62 -7.18
N ALA A 21 12.52 6.37 -7.48
CA ALA A 21 13.37 6.00 -8.63
C ALA A 21 12.80 6.48 -9.99
N ARG A 22 11.48 6.67 -10.10
CA ARG A 22 10.82 7.15 -11.32
C ARG A 22 10.82 8.67 -11.46
N TYR A 23 10.89 9.39 -10.33
CA TYR A 23 10.74 10.85 -10.28
C TYR A 23 12.04 11.59 -9.98
N GLY A 24 13.01 10.94 -9.32
CA GLY A 24 14.28 11.57 -8.94
C GLY A 24 14.23 12.38 -7.65
N TRP A 25 13.11 12.34 -6.92
CA TRP A 25 12.92 12.92 -5.59
C TRP A 25 12.03 11.99 -4.74
N PRO A 26 12.02 12.11 -3.39
CA PRO A 26 11.17 11.31 -2.51
C PRO A 26 9.71 11.33 -2.96
N THR A 27 9.22 10.18 -3.42
CA THR A 27 7.86 10.03 -3.97
C THR A 27 7.32 8.66 -3.59
N PHE A 28 6.13 8.65 -3.00
CA PHE A 28 5.48 7.46 -2.49
C PHE A 28 4.07 7.35 -3.07
N ASP A 29 3.61 6.14 -3.32
CA ASP A 29 2.22 5.83 -3.62
C ASP A 29 1.69 4.71 -2.70
N LEU A 30 0.43 4.33 -2.90
CA LEU A 30 -0.17 3.20 -2.21
C LEU A 30 -0.43 2.03 -3.15
N VAL A 31 -0.23 0.83 -2.62
CA VAL A 31 -0.59 -0.44 -3.23
C VAL A 31 -1.76 -1.01 -2.45
N PHE A 32 -2.85 -1.32 -3.15
CA PHE A 32 -3.99 -2.02 -2.60
C PHE A 32 -3.99 -3.47 -3.06
N HIS A 33 -3.95 -4.40 -2.10
CA HIS A 33 -4.04 -5.84 -2.32
C HIS A 33 -5.47 -6.30 -2.06
N ASP A 34 -6.20 -6.58 -3.13
CA ASP A 34 -7.54 -7.12 -3.05
C ASP A 34 -7.47 -8.65 -2.96
N ALA A 35 -7.61 -9.17 -1.74
CA ALA A 35 -7.59 -10.61 -1.50
C ALA A 35 -8.80 -11.35 -2.12
N GLU A 36 -9.93 -10.66 -2.35
CA GLU A 36 -11.14 -11.27 -2.91
C GLU A 36 -11.01 -11.48 -4.41
N SER A 37 -10.52 -10.47 -5.12
CA SER A 37 -10.33 -10.55 -6.58
C SER A 37 -8.93 -10.99 -6.99
N SER A 38 -7.99 -11.13 -6.05
CA SER A 38 -6.56 -11.36 -6.31
C SER A 38 -5.93 -10.29 -7.21
N VAL A 39 -6.49 -9.07 -7.20
CA VAL A 39 -6.01 -7.93 -8.00
C VAL A 39 -5.17 -7.01 -7.14
N VAL A 40 -4.05 -6.55 -7.70
CA VAL A 40 -3.24 -5.49 -7.10
C VAL A 40 -3.55 -4.18 -7.83
N ARG A 41 -3.86 -3.14 -7.06
CA ARG A 41 -4.15 -1.80 -7.60
C ARG A 41 -3.19 -0.77 -7.05
N TYR A 42 -2.89 0.25 -7.85
CA TYR A 42 -1.95 1.31 -7.49
C TYR A 42 -2.66 2.65 -7.40
N SER A 43 -2.35 3.40 -6.36
CA SER A 43 -2.91 4.73 -6.16
C SER A 43 -2.51 5.67 -7.29
N GLU A 44 -3.48 6.47 -7.74
CA GLU A 44 -3.24 7.60 -8.63
C GLU A 44 -2.64 8.80 -7.87
N ALA A 45 -2.81 8.83 -6.55
CA ALA A 45 -2.25 9.86 -5.69
C ALA A 45 -0.80 9.52 -5.31
N ILE A 46 0.02 10.56 -5.19
CA ILE A 46 1.42 10.47 -4.76
C ILE A 46 1.67 11.42 -3.59
N TRP A 47 2.59 11.04 -2.72
CA TRP A 47 3.04 11.82 -1.57
C TRP A 47 4.55 12.07 -1.65
N ASP A 48 4.99 13.22 -1.15
CA ASP A 48 6.42 13.56 -1.04
C ASP A 48 7.04 13.05 0.28
N SER A 49 6.23 12.46 1.16
CA SER A 49 6.61 11.94 2.47
C SER A 49 6.01 10.56 2.73
N GLU A 50 6.87 9.61 3.11
CA GLU A 50 6.45 8.26 3.52
C GLU A 50 5.47 8.32 4.69
N ALA A 51 5.69 9.24 5.65
CA ALA A 51 4.82 9.39 6.81
C ALA A 51 3.40 9.80 6.42
N GLN A 52 3.25 10.66 5.41
CA GLN A 52 1.93 11.05 4.91
C GLN A 52 1.23 9.89 4.19
N ALA A 53 1.98 9.13 3.37
CA ALA A 53 1.45 7.94 2.72
C ALA A 53 1.04 6.87 3.73
N LEU A 54 1.79 6.68 4.83
CA LEU A 54 1.43 5.76 5.91
C LEU A 54 0.13 6.17 6.61
N VAL A 55 -0.03 7.46 6.94
CA VAL A 55 -1.28 7.98 7.54
C VAL A 55 -2.47 7.75 6.61
N GLU A 56 -2.29 7.94 5.31
CA GLU A 56 -3.33 7.65 4.31
C GLU A 56 -3.68 6.15 4.29
N ALA A 57 -2.67 5.28 4.20
CA ALA A 57 -2.86 3.83 4.17
C ALA A 57 -3.64 3.35 5.41
N GLU A 58 -3.32 3.89 6.59
CA GLU A 58 -4.03 3.57 7.83
C GLU A 58 -5.48 4.05 7.82
N ARG A 59 -5.74 5.25 7.27
CA ARG A 59 -7.11 5.76 7.11
C ARG A 59 -7.93 4.89 6.15
N LEU A 60 -7.33 4.45 5.04
CA LEU A 60 -7.99 3.57 4.06
C LEU A 60 -8.23 2.18 4.62
N GLU A 61 -7.30 1.64 5.40
CA GLU A 61 -7.49 0.37 6.10
C GLU A 61 -8.63 0.47 7.13
N ALA A 62 -8.62 1.50 7.98
CA ALA A 62 -9.64 1.72 9.00
C ALA A 62 -11.05 1.94 8.41
N SER A 63 -11.14 2.52 7.21
CA SER A 63 -12.41 2.73 6.51
C SER A 63 -12.88 1.52 5.70
N HIS A 64 -12.10 0.41 5.69
CA HIS A 64 -12.36 -0.76 4.86
C HIS A 64 -12.51 -0.41 3.37
N ALA A 65 -11.79 0.62 2.90
CA ALA A 65 -11.92 1.11 1.53
C ALA A 65 -11.58 0.02 0.49
N CYS A 66 -12.26 0.08 -0.65
CA CYS A 66 -11.98 -0.77 -1.82
C CYS A 66 -11.91 0.13 -3.07
N PRO A 67 -10.72 0.65 -3.41
CA PRO A 67 -10.56 1.61 -4.50
C PRO A 67 -10.54 0.89 -5.85
N VAL A 68 -11.71 0.46 -6.32
CA VAL A 68 -11.86 -0.24 -7.61
C VAL A 68 -11.48 0.60 -8.82
N HIS A 69 -11.42 1.93 -8.67
CA HIS A 69 -11.03 2.87 -9.72
C HIS A 69 -9.51 2.98 -9.91
N TRP A 70 -8.72 2.53 -8.94
CA TRP A 70 -7.26 2.56 -9.04
C TRP A 70 -6.76 1.65 -10.16
N GLU A 71 -5.63 2.05 -10.76
CA GLU A 71 -4.97 1.34 -11.84
C GLU A 71 -4.69 -0.11 -11.43
N ALA A 72 -5.35 -1.05 -12.12
CA ALA A 72 -5.17 -2.48 -11.93
C ALA A 72 -4.06 -2.99 -12.85
N SER A 73 -3.20 -3.87 -12.33
CA SER A 73 -2.14 -4.52 -13.10
C SER A 73 -2.38 -6.01 -13.30
#